data_AF-A0A968IDQ6-F1
#
_entry.id   AF-A0A968IDQ6-F1
#
_cell.length_a   1.000
_cell.length_b   1.000
_cell.length_c   1.000
_cell.angle_alpha   90.00
_cell.angle_beta   90.00
_cell.angle_gamma   90.00
#
_symmetry.space_group_name_H-M   'P 1'
#
loop_
_entity.id
_entity.type
_entity.pdbx_description
1 polymer ?
#
loop_
_entity_poly.entity_id
_entity_poly.type
_entity_poly.pdbx_seq_one_letter_code
_entity_poly.pdbx_strand_id
1 'polypeptide(L)'
;MDDKYHELDCENDVINLGGDPEKFFVEIPMLKLGDLLQQIKFKLLHISPHDWQKKQHENWVSGRKQWLYEGKNCEVLHLGATNWKKGKVRVKVTVEFCPDEPEEIQSESPLDDIRKTIL
;
A
#
# COMPACT_ATOMS: atom_id res chain seq x y z
N MET A 1 -10.62 -11.75 12.53
CA MET A 1 -10.19 -10.97 11.36
C MET A 1 -10.15 -11.97 10.23
N ASP A 2 -10.91 -11.73 9.17
CA ASP A 2 -10.93 -12.63 8.01
C ASP A 2 -9.55 -12.60 7.34
N ASP A 3 -8.86 -13.74 7.35
CA ASP A 3 -7.50 -13.97 6.85
C ASP A 3 -7.41 -13.97 5.31
N LYS A 4 -8.35 -13.31 4.62
CA LYS A 4 -8.45 -13.28 3.15
C LYS A 4 -7.60 -12.19 2.51
N TYR A 5 -7.16 -11.21 3.30
CA TYR A 5 -6.30 -10.12 2.84
C TYR A 5 -4.83 -10.54 2.87
N HIS A 6 -4.10 -10.23 1.81
CA HIS A 6 -2.65 -10.41 1.74
C HIS A 6 -1.95 -9.10 1.38
N GLU A 7 -0.79 -8.85 1.99
CA GLU A 7 0.04 -7.67 1.68
C GLU A 7 0.51 -7.75 0.21
N LEU A 8 0.31 -6.67 -0.54
CA LEU A 8 0.94 -6.48 -1.83
C LEU A 8 2.35 -5.92 -1.61
N ASP A 9 3.37 -6.63 -2.08
CA ASP A 9 4.79 -6.29 -1.89
C ASP A 9 5.51 -5.88 -3.18
N CYS A 10 4.89 -6.07 -4.34
CA CYS A 10 5.45 -5.72 -5.64
C CYS A 10 5.06 -4.29 -6.07
N GLU A 11 6.01 -3.34 -5.99
CA GLU A 11 5.76 -1.93 -6.33
C GLU A 11 5.30 -1.69 -7.78
N ASN A 12 5.53 -2.65 -8.68
CA ASN A 12 5.13 -2.56 -10.09
C ASN A 12 3.70 -3.05 -10.37
N ASP A 13 3.04 -3.68 -9.38
CA ASP A 13 1.66 -4.13 -9.55
C ASP A 13 0.76 -2.94 -9.85
N VAL A 14 -0.17 -3.13 -10.78
CA VAL A 14 -1.13 -2.09 -11.18
C VAL A 14 -2.45 -2.36 -10.47
N ILE A 15 -2.90 -1.37 -9.70
CA ILE A 15 -4.17 -1.41 -8.99
C ILE A 15 -5.16 -0.56 -9.78
N ASN A 16 -6.35 -1.13 -10.05
CA ASN A 16 -7.49 -0.39 -10.59
C ASN A 16 -8.57 -0.29 -9.50
N LEU A 17 -8.84 0.92 -9.04
CA LEU A 17 -9.79 1.15 -7.95
C LEU A 17 -11.21 1.44 -8.45
N GLY A 18 -11.38 1.70 -9.75
CA GLY A 18 -12.64 2.12 -10.34
C GLY A 18 -13.25 3.39 -9.71
N GLY A 19 -14.37 3.86 -10.25
CA GLY A 19 -15.17 4.92 -9.63
C GLY A 19 -14.64 6.35 -9.77
N ASP A 20 -15.33 7.27 -9.07
CA ASP A 20 -15.08 8.71 -9.11
C ASP A 20 -13.82 9.06 -8.28
N PRO A 21 -12.81 9.71 -8.87
CA PRO A 21 -11.57 10.10 -8.19
C PRO A 21 -11.78 11.00 -6.98
N GLU A 22 -12.96 11.63 -6.80
CA GLU A 22 -13.23 12.40 -5.58
C GLU A 22 -13.20 11.55 -4.29
N LYS A 23 -13.37 10.23 -4.38
CA LYS A 23 -13.37 9.32 -3.22
C LYS A 23 -12.01 8.69 -2.92
N PHE A 24 -11.07 8.72 -3.86
CA PHE A 24 -9.76 8.11 -3.68
C PHE A 24 -8.65 9.14 -3.87
N PHE A 25 -7.57 8.99 -3.12
CA PHE A 25 -6.46 9.95 -3.05
C PHE A 25 -5.66 10.15 -4.36
N VAL A 26 -6.19 9.72 -5.51
CA VAL A 26 -5.51 9.56 -6.80
C VAL A 26 -6.44 9.95 -7.95
N GLU A 27 -5.94 10.85 -8.81
CA GLU A 27 -6.66 11.40 -9.97
C GLU A 27 -6.89 10.37 -11.08
N ILE A 28 -6.16 9.25 -11.05
CA ILE A 28 -6.18 8.20 -12.08
C ILE A 28 -6.66 6.89 -11.44
N PRO A 29 -7.67 6.22 -12.03
CA PRO A 29 -8.24 5.00 -11.45
C PRO A 29 -7.27 3.80 -11.49
N MET A 30 -6.30 3.81 -12.41
CA MET A 30 -5.25 2.80 -12.53
C MET A 30 -3.88 3.40 -12.23
N LEU A 31 -3.15 2.80 -11.29
CA LEU A 31 -1.84 3.27 -10.89
C LEU A 31 -0.97 2.13 -10.36
N LYS A 32 0.35 2.34 -10.36
CA LYS A 32 1.26 1.39 -9.72
C LYS A 32 1.11 1.43 -8.21
N LEU A 33 1.28 0.28 -7.56
CA LEU A 33 1.31 0.17 -6.11
C LEU A 33 2.39 1.07 -5.49
N GLY A 34 3.57 1.13 -6.10
CA GLY A 34 4.64 2.02 -5.67
C GLY A 34 4.23 3.49 -5.66
N ASP A 35 3.54 3.94 -6.71
CA ASP A 35 3.05 5.32 -6.85
C ASP A 35 1.96 5.62 -5.82
N LEU A 36 1.05 4.67 -5.57
CA LEU A 36 0.02 4.78 -4.54
C LEU A 36 0.64 4.91 -3.14
N LEU A 37 1.55 3.99 -2.78
CA LEU A 37 2.25 4.00 -1.50
C LEU A 37 3.04 5.28 -1.30
N GLN A 38 3.68 5.80 -2.35
CA GLN A 38 4.42 7.06 -2.29
C GLN A 38 3.48 8.25 -2.03
N GLN A 39 2.35 8.33 -2.74
CA GLN A 39 1.37 9.39 -2.55
C GLN A 39 0.76 9.37 -1.14
N ILE A 40 0.47 8.19 -0.60
CA ILE A 40 0.00 8.03 0.78
C ILE A 40 1.07 8.52 1.76
N LYS A 41 2.34 8.12 1.58
CA LYS A 41 3.46 8.58 2.44
C LYS A 41 3.61 10.10 2.41
N PHE A 42 3.48 10.71 1.23
CA PHE A 42 3.54 12.16 1.06
C PHE A 42 2.40 12.88 1.78
N LYS A 43 1.16 12.41 1.62
CA LYS A 43 0.00 12.98 2.31
C LYS A 43 0.09 12.78 3.83
N LEU A 44 0.41 11.58 4.30
CA LEU A 44 0.52 11.23 5.72
C LEU A 44 1.54 12.09 6.46
N LEU A 45 2.65 12.44 5.79
CA LEU A 45 3.71 13.25 6.38
C LEU A 45 3.65 14.71 5.95
N HIS A 46 2.62 15.15 5.21
CA HIS A 46 2.49 16.49 4.63
C HIS A 46 3.69 16.89 3.74
N ILE A 47 4.39 15.91 3.14
CA ILE A 47 5.52 16.16 2.25
C ILE A 47 4.97 16.50 0.86
N SER A 48 5.28 17.70 0.35
CA SER A 48 4.93 18.03 -1.02
C SER A 48 5.78 17.19 -1.99
N PRO A 49 5.20 16.64 -3.08
CA PRO A 49 5.98 16.00 -4.14
C PRO A 49 7.10 16.91 -4.68
N HIS A 50 6.88 18.22 -4.72
CA HIS A 50 7.85 19.20 -5.18
C HIS A 50 9.05 19.36 -4.23
N ASP A 51 8.85 19.11 -2.93
CA ASP A 51 9.91 19.21 -1.91
C ASP A 51 10.84 18.00 -1.94
N TRP A 52 10.36 16.85 -2.46
CA TRP A 52 11.14 15.62 -2.52
C TRP A 52 12.37 15.70 -3.44
N GLN A 53 12.30 16.55 -4.46
CA GLN A 53 13.35 16.70 -5.49
C GLN A 53 14.33 17.85 -5.21
N LYS A 54 14.03 18.77 -4.29
CA LYS A 54 14.87 19.94 -4.01
C LYS A 54 15.90 19.68 -2.91
N LYS A 55 17.19 19.74 -3.26
CA LYS A 55 18.31 19.70 -2.30
C LYS A 55 18.23 20.78 -1.20
N GLN A 56 17.60 21.93 -1.48
CA GLN A 56 17.49 23.05 -0.54
C GLN A 56 16.58 22.80 0.67
N HIS A 57 15.78 21.73 0.69
CA HIS A 57 14.94 21.35 1.83
C HIS A 57 15.42 20.07 2.54
N GLU A 58 16.70 19.72 2.37
CA GLU A 58 17.30 18.51 2.95
C GLU A 58 17.01 18.35 4.44
N ASN A 59 17.09 19.40 5.27
CA ASN A 59 16.89 19.25 6.72
C ASN A 59 15.43 18.91 7.12
N TRP A 60 14.43 19.57 6.53
CA TRP A 60 13.01 19.34 6.89
C TRP A 60 12.44 18.08 6.25
N VAL A 61 12.82 17.81 5.00
CA VAL A 61 12.47 16.57 4.31
C VAL A 61 13.17 15.39 4.99
N SER A 62 14.43 15.53 5.44
CA SER A 62 15.12 14.49 6.22
C SER A 62 14.42 14.21 7.55
N GLY A 63 13.99 15.24 8.28
CA GLY A 63 13.24 15.06 9.53
C GLY A 63 11.95 14.23 9.37
N ARG A 64 11.31 14.29 8.20
CA ARG A 64 10.10 13.51 7.90
C ARG A 64 10.41 12.16 7.28
N LYS A 65 11.46 12.05 6.47
CA LYS A 65 12.01 10.76 6.01
C LYS A 65 12.40 9.85 7.18
N GLN A 66 12.85 10.41 8.31
CA GLN A 66 13.12 9.64 9.53
C GLN A 66 11.91 8.84 10.00
N TRP A 67 10.68 9.34 9.85
CA TRP A 67 9.48 8.59 10.25
C TRP A 67 9.23 7.36 9.37
N LEU A 68 9.73 7.31 8.14
CA LEU A 68 9.52 6.19 7.20
C LEU A 68 10.67 5.17 7.22
N TYR A 69 11.92 5.64 7.35
CA TYR A 69 13.10 4.79 7.11
C TYR A 69 13.87 4.50 8.42
N GLU A 70 14.31 5.53 9.13
CA GLU A 70 15.26 5.41 10.25
C GLU A 70 14.60 5.26 11.63
N GLY A 71 13.33 5.66 11.74
CA GLY A 71 12.58 5.83 12.97
C GLY A 71 12.93 7.11 13.73
N LYS A 72 11.93 7.68 14.41
CA LYS A 72 12.09 8.82 15.32
C LYS A 72 12.27 8.35 16.76
N ASN A 73 13.25 8.88 17.47
CA ASN A 73 13.43 8.59 18.89
C ASN A 73 12.16 8.98 19.66
N CYS A 74 11.69 8.09 20.52
CA CYS A 74 10.50 8.27 21.35
C CYS A 74 10.60 7.48 22.65
N GLU A 75 9.62 7.67 23.52
CA GLU A 75 9.41 6.86 24.70
C GLU A 75 7.99 6.30 24.69
N VAL A 76 7.82 5.05 25.11
CA VAL A 76 6.50 4.40 25.23
C VAL A 76 6.28 4.02 26.68
N LEU A 77 5.13 4.41 27.22
CA LEU A 77 4.62 3.94 28.51
C LEU A 77 3.52 2.92 28.25
N HIS A 78 3.78 1.65 28.56
CA HIS A 78 2.74 0.63 28.48
C HIS A 78 1.79 0.76 29.67
N LEU A 79 0.51 0.48 29.45
CA LEU A 79 -0.47 0.41 30.53
C LEU A 79 -0.02 -0.65 31.56
N GLY A 80 0.05 -0.26 32.83
CA GLY A 80 0.58 -1.09 33.91
C GLY A 80 2.11 -1.05 34.08
N ALA A 81 2.85 -0.33 33.22
CA ALA A 81 4.26 -0.10 33.42
C ALA A 81 4.51 1.08 34.37
N THR A 82 5.57 0.97 35.18
CA THR A 82 5.98 2.02 36.12
C THR A 82 6.94 3.03 35.49
N ASN A 83 7.53 2.72 34.33
CA ASN A 83 8.58 3.53 33.71
C ASN A 83 8.39 3.64 32.18
N TRP A 84 8.85 4.76 31.63
CA TRP A 84 8.95 5.00 30.20
C TRP A 84 10.06 4.16 29.56
N LYS A 85 9.77 3.53 28.42
CA LYS A 85 10.75 2.79 27.63
C LYS A 85 11.20 3.61 26.43
N LYS A 86 12.47 4.03 26.44
CA LYS A 86 13.13 4.67 25.28
C LYS A 86 13.23 3.72 24.10
N GLY A 87 13.00 4.23 22.90
CA GLY A 87 13.09 3.48 21.66
C GLY A 87 12.95 4.39 20.44
N LYS A 88 12.57 3.78 19.31
CA LYS A 88 12.24 4.49 18.07
C LYS A 88 10.89 4.05 17.55
N VAL A 89 10.14 5.00 17.00
CA VAL A 89 8.89 4.75 16.28
C VAL A 89 9.10 5.01 14.79
N ARG A 90 8.59 4.12 13.94
CA ARG A 90 8.53 4.30 12.49
C ARG A 90 7.13 3.99 11.99
N VAL A 91 6.78 4.59 10.86
CA VAL A 91 5.49 4.41 10.20
C VAL A 91 5.71 3.53 8.97
N LYS A 92 5.05 2.37 8.94
CA LYS A 92 4.95 1.50 7.77
C LYS A 92 3.56 1.69 7.15
N VAL A 93 3.51 1.89 5.83
CA VAL A 93 2.27 1.88 5.06
C VAL A 93 2.26 0.60 4.25
N THR A 94 1.18 -0.17 4.36
CA THR A 94 0.95 -1.42 3.62
C THR A 94 -0.38 -1.31 2.89
N VAL A 95 -0.48 -1.97 1.74
CA VAL A 95 -1.73 -2.15 1.00
C VAL A 95 -1.99 -3.65 0.97
N GLU A 96 -3.21 -4.03 1.26
CA GLU A 96 -3.62 -5.43 1.29
C GLU A 96 -4.73 -5.65 0.25
N PHE A 97 -4.71 -6.81 -0.38
CA PHE A 97 -5.68 -7.20 -1.39
C PHE A 97 -6.40 -8.48 -0.98
N CYS A 98 -7.71 -8.50 -1.19
CA CYS A 98 -8.55 -9.68 -1.04
C CYS A 98 -9.14 -9.98 -2.42
N PRO A 99 -8.73 -11.06 -3.10
CA PRO A 99 -9.35 -11.44 -4.35
C PRO A 99 -10.77 -11.93 -4.08
N ASP A 100 -11.68 -11.67 -5.01
CA ASP A 100 -12.99 -12.31 -5.00
C ASP A 100 -12.82 -13.83 -5.16
N GLU A 101 -13.70 -14.61 -4.53
CA GLU A 101 -13.72 -16.05 -4.73
C GLU A 101 -13.95 -16.33 -6.23
N PRO A 102 -13.16 -17.23 -6.84
CA PRO A 102 -13.33 -17.51 -8.26
C PRO A 102 -14.77 -17.97 -8.50
N GLU A 103 -15.47 -17.31 -9.43
CA GLU A 103 -16.71 -17.86 -9.95
C GLU A 103 -16.39 -19.27 -10.45
N GLU A 104 -17.11 -20.28 -9.96
CA GLU A 104 -16.96 -21.64 -10.44
C GLU A 104 -17.15 -21.62 -11.95
N ILE A 105 -16.02 -21.66 -12.69
CA ILE A 105 -16.04 -21.93 -14.12
C ILE A 105 -16.63 -23.33 -14.19
N GLN A 106 -17.94 -23.43 -14.47
CA GLN A 106 -18.54 -24.69 -14.89
C GLN A 106 -17.68 -25.14 -16.06
N SER A 107 -16.83 -26.12 -15.79
CA SER A 107 -15.84 -26.63 -16.71
C SER A 107 -16.52 -27.52 -17.73
N GLU A 108 -17.40 -26.92 -18.53
CA GLU A 108 -17.71 -27.39 -19.86
C GLU A 108 -17.20 -26.29 -20.80
N SER A 109 -15.89 -26.31 -21.03
CA SER A 109 -15.30 -25.52 -22.09
C SER A 109 -16.01 -25.92 -23.39
N PRO A 110 -16.63 -24.99 -24.14
CA PRO A 110 -17.30 -25.30 -25.41
C PRO A 110 -16.38 -25.98 -26.44
N LEU A 111 -15.06 -25.90 -26.23
CA LEU A 111 -14.04 -26.54 -27.05
C LEU A 111 -13.82 -28.02 -26.73
N ASP A 112 -14.22 -28.50 -25.56
CA ASP A 112 -14.05 -29.91 -25.18
C ASP A 112 -15.02 -30.83 -25.91
N ASP A 113 -16.18 -30.33 -26.34
CA ASP A 113 -17.12 -31.09 -27.17
C ASP A 113 -16.62 -31.24 -28.62
N ILE A 114 -15.83 -30.29 -29.12
CA ILE A 114 -15.20 -30.39 -30.45
C ILE A 114 -14.10 -31.46 -30.43
N ARG A 115 -13.31 -31.54 -29.35
CA ARG A 115 -12.27 -32.57 -29.19
C ARG A 115 -12.84 -34.00 -29.15
N LYS A 116 -14.04 -34.17 -28.60
CA LYS A 116 -14.75 -35.46 -28.58
C LYS A 116 -15.29 -35.89 -29.95
N THR A 117 -15.42 -34.98 -30.90
CA THR A 117 -16.04 -35.25 -32.21
C THR A 117 -15.02 -35.66 -33.30
N ILE A 118 -13.72 -35.46 -33.08
CA ILE A 118 -12.66 -35.72 -34.08
C ILE A 118 -11.83 -36.99 -33.75
N LEU A 119 -12.27 -37.81 -32.81
CA LEU A 119 -11.74 -39.15 -32.52
C LEU A 119 -12.80 -40.21 -32.84
#